data_AF-A0A920D4H3-F1
#
_entry.id   AF-A0A920D4H3-F1
#
_cell.length_a   1.000
_cell.length_b   1.000
_cell.length_c   1.000
_cell.angle_alpha   90.00
_cell.angle_beta   90.00
_cell.angle_gamma   90.00
#
_symmetry.space_group_name_H-M   'P 1'
#
loop_
_entity.id
_entity.type
_entity.pdbx_description
1 polymer ?
#
loop_
_entity_poly.entity_id
_entity_poly.type
_entity_poly.pdbx_seq_one_letter_code
_entity_poly.pdbx_strand_id
1 'polypeptide(L)'
;MSVDPKELPLGSLIKALLRERSLSMRKLSAQTGIHTATISRIVNGKQQPKPDHLHRLSQHLQVPAEQLFRAAGYPTGEREEESSSDMDEIVAIIYEVLASSQWFDEQFTVGRIEQELSKYEQYAWTKEGQQIIHNDFRTKMEQVGGAGPFINELSEMYRLYCEGEVSAEERAVLGSGLLYFILSTDIIPDYVFPFGYLDDAIAVHLVLRRLSEIKGAPSEAED
;
A
#
# COMPACT_ATOMS: atom_id res chain seq x y z
N MET A 1 -13.51 -26.39 -24.81
CA MET A 1 -13.21 -25.00 -24.42
C MET A 1 -12.49 -25.09 -23.10
N SER A 2 -11.18 -24.96 -23.12
CA SER A 2 -10.32 -25.07 -21.94
C SER A 2 -10.30 -23.70 -21.27
N VAL A 3 -10.80 -23.62 -20.04
CA VAL A 3 -10.76 -22.40 -19.24
C VAL A 3 -9.44 -22.39 -18.50
N ASP A 4 -8.60 -21.38 -18.74
CA ASP A 4 -7.37 -21.18 -17.99
C ASP A 4 -7.69 -21.01 -16.49
N PRO A 5 -7.02 -21.71 -15.56
CA PRO A 5 -7.31 -21.65 -14.13
C PRO A 5 -7.03 -20.28 -13.48
N LYS A 6 -6.45 -19.32 -14.23
CA LYS A 6 -5.97 -18.04 -13.72
C LYS A 6 -7.01 -16.91 -13.65
N GLU A 7 -8.21 -17.10 -14.21
CA GLU A 7 -9.22 -16.03 -14.30
C GLU A 7 -10.63 -16.49 -13.88
N LEU A 8 -10.74 -17.21 -12.75
CA LEU A 8 -12.07 -17.54 -12.22
C LEU A 8 -12.67 -16.31 -11.53
N PRO A 9 -13.89 -15.87 -11.88
CA PRO A 9 -14.60 -14.84 -11.13
C PRO A 9 -14.67 -15.25 -9.65
N LEU A 10 -14.49 -14.30 -8.72
CA LEU A 10 -14.43 -14.55 -7.27
C LEU A 10 -15.45 -15.58 -6.77
N GLY A 11 -16.70 -15.46 -7.22
CA GLY A 11 -17.78 -16.38 -6.81
C GLY A 11 -17.53 -17.83 -7.21
N SER A 12 -16.95 -18.07 -8.38
CA SER A 12 -16.57 -19.39 -8.87
C SER A 12 -15.37 -19.94 -8.09
N LEU A 13 -14.39 -19.09 -7.78
CA LEU A 13 -13.24 -19.45 -6.94
C LEU A 13 -13.68 -19.88 -5.54
N ILE A 14 -14.53 -19.09 -4.87
CA ILE A 14 -15.05 -19.43 -3.54
C ILE A 14 -15.84 -20.75 -3.59
N LYS A 15 -16.68 -20.97 -4.61
CA LYS A 15 -17.43 -22.23 -4.77
C LYS A 15 -16.51 -23.43 -4.96
N ALA A 16 -15.41 -23.28 -5.70
CA ALA A 16 -14.42 -24.34 -5.90
C ALA A 16 -13.72 -24.69 -4.56
N LEU A 17 -13.25 -23.68 -3.83
CA LEU A 17 -12.56 -23.85 -2.54
C LEU A 17 -13.47 -24.51 -1.48
N LEU A 18 -14.76 -24.15 -1.47
CA LEU A 18 -15.76 -24.78 -0.60
C LEU A 18 -15.96 -26.27 -0.93
N ARG A 19 -16.00 -26.63 -2.21
CA ARG A 19 -16.14 -28.04 -2.64
C ARG A 19 -14.90 -28.84 -2.28
N GLU A 20 -13.72 -28.33 -2.59
CA GLU A 20 -12.43 -28.94 -2.28
C GLU A 20 -12.30 -29.25 -0.77
N ARG A 21 -12.75 -28.32 0.08
CA ARG A 21 -12.65 -28.43 1.54
C ARG A 21 -13.90 -29.03 2.20
N SER A 22 -14.87 -29.50 1.42
CA SER A 22 -16.16 -30.02 1.94
C SER A 22 -16.85 -29.07 2.94
N LEU A 23 -16.77 -27.76 2.68
CA LEU A 23 -17.36 -26.70 3.50
C LEU A 23 -18.71 -26.25 2.94
N SER A 24 -19.68 -26.01 3.83
CA SER A 24 -20.94 -25.36 3.46
C SER A 24 -20.83 -23.84 3.62
N MET A 25 -21.69 -23.10 2.91
CA MET A 25 -21.82 -21.63 3.07
C MET A 25 -22.12 -21.22 4.52
N ARG A 26 -22.90 -22.04 5.24
CA ARG A 26 -23.21 -21.83 6.67
C ARG A 26 -21.96 -21.99 7.54
N LYS A 27 -21.12 -23.00 7.25
CA LYS A 27 -19.88 -23.23 7.98
C LYS A 27 -18.86 -22.14 7.71
N LEU A 28 -18.73 -21.71 6.45
CA LEU A 28 -17.91 -20.57 6.07
C LEU A 28 -18.36 -19.28 6.78
N SER A 29 -19.67 -19.06 6.86
CA SER A 29 -20.26 -17.93 7.59
C SER A 29 -19.91 -17.95 9.07
N ALA A 30 -20.01 -19.10 9.73
CA ALA A 30 -19.65 -19.26 11.13
C ALA A 30 -18.14 -19.05 11.38
N GLN A 31 -17.29 -19.55 10.48
CA GLN A 31 -15.83 -19.44 10.60
C GLN A 31 -15.33 -18.03 10.33
N THR A 32 -15.78 -17.44 9.23
CA THR A 32 -15.37 -16.07 8.88
C THR A 32 -16.01 -15.04 9.78
N GLY A 33 -17.20 -15.30 10.32
CA GLY A 33 -18.06 -14.33 11.01
C GLY A 33 -18.81 -13.38 10.07
N ILE A 34 -18.78 -13.64 8.76
CA ILE A 34 -19.52 -12.87 7.75
C ILE A 34 -20.91 -13.51 7.62
N HIS A 35 -21.98 -12.70 7.64
CA HIS A 35 -23.33 -13.22 7.48
C HIS A 35 -23.49 -14.02 6.19
N THR A 36 -24.18 -15.16 6.26
CA THR A 36 -24.37 -16.08 5.13
C THR A 36 -25.02 -15.37 3.93
N ALA A 37 -25.92 -14.41 4.18
CA ALA A 37 -26.53 -13.58 3.13
C ALA A 37 -25.51 -12.68 2.41
N THR A 38 -24.55 -12.11 3.14
CA THR A 38 -23.46 -11.31 2.58
C THR A 38 -22.53 -12.18 1.73
N ILE A 39 -22.10 -13.34 2.24
CA ILE A 39 -21.28 -14.29 1.48
C ILE A 39 -22.03 -14.72 0.20
N SER A 40 -23.34 -15.01 0.30
CA SER A 40 -24.15 -15.39 -0.86
C SER A 40 -24.24 -14.28 -1.90
N ARG A 41 -24.41 -13.02 -1.50
CA ARG A 41 -24.43 -11.89 -2.44
C ARG A 41 -23.07 -11.73 -3.14
N ILE A 42 -21.96 -11.82 -2.40
CA ILE A 42 -20.59 -11.77 -2.95
C ILE A 42 -20.36 -12.91 -3.96
N VAL A 43 -20.67 -14.15 -3.55
CA VAL A 43 -20.45 -15.36 -4.37
C VAL A 43 -21.29 -15.38 -5.64
N ASN A 44 -22.38 -14.60 -5.70
CA ASN A 44 -23.22 -14.46 -6.89
C ASN A 44 -23.01 -13.14 -7.64
N GLY A 45 -21.96 -12.36 -7.29
CA GLY A 45 -21.64 -11.09 -7.95
C GLY A 45 -22.66 -9.97 -7.70
N LYS A 46 -23.57 -10.13 -6.74
CA LYS A 46 -24.61 -9.13 -6.41
C LYS A 46 -24.11 -8.05 -5.44
N GLN A 47 -22.91 -8.23 -4.88
CA GLN A 47 -22.29 -7.30 -3.96
C GLN A 47 -20.78 -7.39 -4.13
N GLN A 48 -20.14 -6.24 -4.33
CA GLN A 48 -18.68 -6.15 -4.31
C GLN A 48 -18.20 -6.49 -2.88
N PRO A 49 -17.29 -7.46 -2.71
CA PRO A 49 -16.73 -7.77 -1.40
C PRO A 49 -15.88 -6.59 -0.92
N LYS A 50 -16.04 -6.20 0.35
CA LYS A 50 -15.08 -5.30 0.99
C LYS A 50 -13.75 -6.02 1.23
N PRO A 51 -12.63 -5.28 1.36
CA PRO A 51 -11.34 -5.88 1.70
C PRO A 51 -11.35 -6.77 2.95
N ASP A 52 -12.04 -6.36 4.03
CA ASP A 52 -12.24 -7.20 5.23
C ASP A 52 -12.83 -8.58 4.90
N HIS A 53 -13.82 -8.62 3.99
CA HIS A 53 -14.41 -9.88 3.58
C HIS A 53 -13.38 -10.79 2.91
N LEU A 54 -12.55 -10.24 2.01
CA LEU A 54 -11.52 -10.98 1.30
C LEU A 54 -10.42 -11.49 2.24
N HIS A 55 -10.00 -10.67 3.19
CA HIS A 55 -9.02 -11.07 4.20
C HIS A 55 -9.54 -12.21 5.08
N ARG A 56 -10.75 -12.08 5.63
CA ARG A 56 -11.36 -13.12 6.48
C ARG A 56 -11.61 -14.41 5.71
N LEU A 57 -12.03 -14.30 4.44
CA LEU A 57 -12.15 -15.45 3.55
C LEU A 57 -10.80 -16.11 3.29
N SER A 58 -9.74 -15.35 3.03
CA SER A 58 -8.37 -15.87 2.81
C SER A 58 -7.87 -16.66 4.02
N GLN A 59 -7.99 -16.12 5.23
CA GLN A 59 -7.55 -16.80 6.46
C GLN A 59 -8.25 -18.15 6.67
N HIS A 60 -9.56 -18.21 6.44
CA HIS A 60 -10.35 -19.41 6.72
C HIS A 60 -10.39 -20.41 5.56
N LEU A 61 -10.26 -19.94 4.33
CA LEU A 61 -10.12 -20.78 3.15
C LEU A 61 -8.66 -21.19 2.92
N GLN A 62 -7.71 -20.66 3.68
CA GLN A 62 -6.27 -20.96 3.57
C GLN A 62 -5.77 -20.77 2.13
N VAL A 63 -6.07 -19.61 1.56
CA VAL A 63 -5.59 -19.19 0.24
C VAL A 63 -4.92 -17.83 0.37
N PRO A 64 -3.89 -17.52 -0.43
CA PRO A 64 -3.28 -16.20 -0.43
C PRO A 64 -4.34 -15.11 -0.66
N ALA A 65 -4.31 -14.05 0.15
CA ALA A 65 -5.28 -12.96 0.05
C ALA A 65 -5.27 -12.37 -1.37
N GLU A 66 -4.09 -12.15 -1.93
CA GLU A 66 -3.88 -11.67 -3.30
C GLU A 66 -4.76 -12.38 -4.34
N GLN A 67 -4.90 -13.71 -4.24
CA GLN A 67 -5.71 -14.49 -5.17
C GLN A 67 -7.20 -14.11 -5.12
N LEU A 68 -7.71 -13.80 -3.93
CA LEU A 68 -9.10 -13.35 -3.74
C LEU A 68 -9.27 -11.88 -4.16
N PHE A 69 -8.28 -11.02 -3.91
CA PHE A 69 -8.28 -9.62 -4.34
C PHE A 69 -8.31 -9.51 -5.87
N ARG A 70 -7.43 -10.24 -6.55
CA ARG A 70 -7.40 -10.30 -8.02
C ARG A 70 -8.72 -10.81 -8.60
N ALA A 71 -9.24 -11.91 -8.06
CA ALA A 71 -10.50 -12.48 -8.52
C ALA A 71 -11.73 -11.58 -8.27
N ALA A 72 -11.61 -10.66 -7.31
CA ALA A 72 -12.61 -9.63 -7.00
C ALA A 72 -12.45 -8.35 -7.84
N GLY A 73 -11.40 -8.26 -8.67
CA GLY A 73 -11.12 -7.10 -9.52
C GLY A 73 -10.37 -5.97 -8.81
N TYR A 74 -9.71 -6.25 -7.69
CA TYR A 74 -8.79 -5.28 -7.08
C TYR A 74 -7.44 -5.30 -7.81
N PRO A 75 -6.78 -4.15 -8.00
CA PRO A 75 -5.43 -4.09 -8.51
C PRO A 75 -4.49 -4.84 -7.56
N THR A 76 -4.02 -6.00 -7.99
CA THR A 76 -2.90 -6.71 -7.38
C THR A 76 -1.73 -6.45 -8.30
N GLY A 77 -0.64 -5.85 -7.79
CA GLY A 77 0.47 -5.23 -8.54
C GLY A 77 1.26 -6.10 -9.53
N GLU A 78 0.58 -6.86 -10.37
CA GLU A 78 1.11 -7.35 -11.64
C GLU A 78 1.06 -6.19 -12.63
N ARG A 79 2.26 -5.67 -12.88
CA ARG A 79 2.64 -4.64 -13.85
C ARG A 79 1.66 -4.47 -15.02
N GLU A 80 1.00 -3.32 -15.06
CA GLU A 80 0.74 -2.56 -16.28
C GLU A 80 1.14 -1.10 -16.00
N GLU A 81 1.65 -0.43 -17.03
CA GLU A 81 2.47 0.78 -16.99
C GLU A 81 1.70 2.05 -16.60
N GLU A 82 2.33 2.83 -15.71
CA GLU A 82 2.36 4.29 -15.61
C GLU A 82 1.07 5.11 -15.82
N SER A 83 0.41 5.45 -14.71
CA SER A 83 -0.28 6.74 -14.55
C SER A 83 -0.22 7.22 -13.10
N SER A 84 0.01 8.52 -12.90
CA SER A 84 -0.04 9.17 -11.59
C SER A 84 -1.43 9.09 -10.92
N SER A 85 -2.48 8.71 -11.65
CA SER A 85 -3.81 8.42 -11.08
C SER A 85 -3.85 7.14 -10.25
N ASP A 86 -2.95 6.21 -10.51
CA ASP A 86 -3.05 4.86 -9.95
C ASP A 86 -2.57 4.82 -8.50
N MET A 87 -1.67 5.72 -8.12
CA MET A 87 -1.24 5.88 -6.72
C MET A 87 -2.38 6.37 -5.83
N ASP A 88 -3.20 7.32 -6.31
CA ASP A 88 -4.36 7.79 -5.56
C ASP A 88 -5.40 6.67 -5.39
N GLU A 89 -5.59 5.83 -6.42
CA GLU A 89 -6.48 4.66 -6.35
C GLU A 89 -5.94 3.57 -5.41
N ILE A 90 -4.65 3.25 -5.50
CA ILE A 90 -3.99 2.27 -4.62
C ILE A 90 -4.04 2.74 -3.17
N VAL A 91 -3.79 4.03 -2.94
CA VAL A 91 -3.84 4.65 -1.61
C VAL A 91 -5.27 4.70 -1.09
N ALA A 92 -6.27 5.01 -1.93
CA ALA A 92 -7.68 4.93 -1.55
C ALA A 92 -8.10 3.51 -1.17
N ILE A 93 -7.61 2.49 -1.89
CA ILE A 93 -7.85 1.09 -1.56
C ILE A 93 -7.15 0.73 -0.25
N ILE A 94 -5.90 1.17 -0.05
CA ILE A 94 -5.16 1.02 1.21
C ILE A 94 -5.99 1.61 2.37
N TYR A 95 -6.48 2.84 2.22
CA TYR A 95 -7.31 3.49 3.22
C TYR A 95 -8.64 2.76 3.46
N GLU A 96 -9.33 2.29 2.42
CA GLU A 96 -10.58 1.54 2.58
C GLU A 96 -10.36 0.19 3.29
N VAL A 97 -9.24 -0.47 3.01
CA VAL A 97 -8.82 -1.69 3.72
C VAL A 97 -8.56 -1.37 5.19
N LEU A 98 -7.81 -0.31 5.47
CA LEU A 98 -7.40 0.08 6.81
C LEU A 98 -8.57 0.53 7.68
N ALA A 99 -9.42 1.43 7.16
CA ALA A 99 -10.62 1.92 7.83
C ALA A 99 -11.65 0.81 8.13
N SER A 100 -11.57 -0.34 7.44
CA SER A 100 -12.41 -1.50 7.72
C SER A 100 -11.94 -2.33 8.93
N SER A 101 -10.67 -2.18 9.33
CA SER A 101 -10.15 -2.78 10.55
C SER A 101 -10.53 -1.91 11.75
N GLN A 102 -11.20 -2.49 12.75
CA GLN A 102 -11.63 -1.78 13.98
C GLN A 102 -10.48 -1.18 14.82
N TRP A 103 -9.23 -1.34 14.37
CA TRP A 103 -8.00 -1.06 15.10
C TRP A 103 -7.15 0.01 14.43
N PHE A 104 -7.50 0.43 13.21
CA PHE A 104 -6.77 1.47 12.49
C PHE A 104 -7.52 2.79 12.58
N ASP A 105 -7.02 3.69 13.42
CA ASP A 105 -7.37 5.10 13.32
C ASP A 105 -6.49 5.71 12.22
N GLU A 106 -7.08 5.85 11.04
CA GLU A 106 -6.45 6.39 9.84
C GLU A 106 -5.88 7.78 10.08
N GLN A 107 -6.64 8.66 10.74
CA GLN A 107 -6.22 10.02 11.04
C GLN A 107 -5.05 10.03 12.01
N PHE A 108 -5.08 9.17 13.02
CA PHE A 108 -3.97 9.05 13.97
C PHE A 108 -2.70 8.49 13.32
N THR A 109 -2.83 7.50 12.43
CA THR A 109 -1.66 6.85 11.81
C THR A 109 -1.01 7.73 10.76
N VAL A 110 -1.79 8.33 9.86
CA VAL A 110 -1.30 9.30 8.87
C VAL A 110 -0.65 10.48 9.59
N GLY A 111 -1.30 11.03 10.63
CA GLY A 111 -0.74 12.13 11.41
C GLY A 111 0.60 11.79 12.09
N ARG A 112 0.83 10.53 12.49
CA ARG A 112 2.13 10.08 13.02
C ARG A 112 3.20 10.01 11.93
N ILE A 113 2.85 9.51 10.75
CA ILE A 113 3.77 9.45 9.60
C ILE A 113 4.14 10.88 9.17
N GLU A 114 3.17 11.78 9.07
CA GLU A 114 3.41 13.20 8.77
C GLU A 114 4.34 13.87 9.79
N GLN A 115 4.17 13.57 11.08
CA GLN A 115 5.06 14.09 12.13
C GLN A 115 6.50 13.58 11.98
N GLU A 116 6.69 12.30 11.65
CA GLU A 116 8.02 11.74 11.39
C GLU A 116 8.64 12.33 10.11
N LEU A 117 7.87 12.42 9.02
CA LEU A 117 8.32 13.07 7.79
C LEU A 117 8.77 14.51 8.04
N SER A 118 8.03 15.28 8.84
CA SER A 118 8.43 16.65 9.19
C SER A 118 9.77 16.71 9.96
N LYS A 119 10.04 15.75 10.86
CA LYS A 119 11.35 15.64 11.53
C LYS A 119 12.45 15.29 10.54
N TYR A 120 12.18 14.36 9.63
CA TYR A 120 13.15 13.94 8.63
C TYR A 120 13.41 14.99 7.55
N GLU A 121 12.45 15.87 7.24
CA GLU A 121 12.70 17.04 6.38
C GLU A 121 13.81 17.91 6.99
N GLN A 122 13.71 18.21 8.29
CA GLN A 122 14.75 18.96 9.00
C GLN A 122 16.09 18.21 9.04
N TYR A 123 16.03 16.89 9.23
CA TYR A 123 17.24 16.08 9.28
C TYR A 123 17.94 15.95 7.92
N ALA A 124 17.18 15.94 6.81
CA ALA A 124 17.69 15.89 5.44
C ALA A 124 18.55 17.12 5.08
N TRP A 125 18.38 18.25 5.77
CA TRP A 125 19.24 19.43 5.62
C TRP A 125 20.64 19.26 6.22
N THR A 126 20.80 18.32 7.14
CA THR A 126 22.08 18.09 7.81
C THR A 126 23.02 17.28 6.95
N LYS A 127 24.33 17.49 7.10
CA LYS A 127 25.35 16.65 6.46
C LYS A 127 25.23 15.19 6.86
N GLU A 128 24.78 14.94 8.09
CA GLU A 128 24.60 13.59 8.62
C GLU A 128 23.43 12.87 7.93
N GLY A 129 22.27 13.51 7.83
CA GLY A 129 21.11 12.97 7.11
C GLY A 129 21.41 12.71 5.64
N GLN A 130 22.10 13.63 4.96
CA GLN A 130 22.59 13.43 3.59
C GLN A 130 23.48 12.19 3.47
N GLN A 131 24.41 12.01 4.42
CA GLN A 131 25.33 10.89 4.41
C GLN A 131 24.63 9.54 4.62
N ILE A 132 23.64 9.49 5.52
CA ILE A 132 22.80 8.31 5.75
C ILE A 132 22.06 7.93 4.46
N ILE A 133 21.41 8.90 3.81
CA ILE A 133 20.69 8.66 2.55
C ILE A 133 21.63 8.04 1.50
N HIS A 134 22.81 8.62 1.30
CA HIS A 134 23.76 8.13 0.29
C HIS A 134 24.35 6.75 0.60
N ASN A 135 24.59 6.44 1.86
CA ASN A 135 25.25 5.19 2.26
C ASN A 135 24.26 4.02 2.41
N ASP A 136 23.10 4.31 2.99
CA ASP A 136 22.26 3.26 3.57
C ASP A 136 21.03 2.96 2.70
N PHE A 137 20.63 3.85 1.79
CA PHE A 137 19.47 3.65 0.92
C PHE A 137 19.58 2.35 0.10
N ARG A 138 20.70 2.17 -0.61
CA ARG A 138 20.92 0.98 -1.44
C ARG A 138 20.95 -0.30 -0.59
N THR A 139 21.59 -0.24 0.57
CA THR A 139 21.68 -1.35 1.52
C THR A 139 20.30 -1.76 2.01
N LYS A 140 19.48 -0.79 2.42
CA LYS A 140 18.09 -1.03 2.84
C LYS A 140 17.25 -1.60 1.69
N MET A 141 17.46 -1.10 0.47
CA MET A 141 16.76 -1.58 -0.72
C MET A 141 17.03 -3.05 -1.05
N GLU A 142 18.28 -3.50 -0.87
CA GLU A 142 18.67 -4.90 -1.04
C GLU A 142 18.07 -5.80 0.06
N GLN A 143 17.99 -5.30 1.30
CA GLN A 143 17.41 -6.05 2.43
C GLN A 143 15.92 -6.35 2.25
N VAL A 144 15.15 -5.42 1.68
CA VAL A 144 13.71 -5.61 1.41
C VAL A 144 13.44 -6.41 0.14
N GLY A 145 14.48 -6.91 -0.54
CA GLY A 145 14.35 -7.77 -1.72
C GLY A 145 13.93 -7.04 -3.01
N GLY A 146 13.93 -5.70 -3.01
CA GLY A 146 13.72 -4.87 -4.20
C GLY A 146 12.37 -5.04 -4.91
N ALA A 147 11.39 -5.71 -4.29
CA ALA A 147 10.09 -5.99 -4.88
C ALA A 147 8.98 -5.50 -3.94
N GLY A 148 8.32 -4.42 -4.35
CA GLY A 148 7.20 -3.80 -3.63
C GLY A 148 6.59 -2.68 -4.46
N PRO A 149 5.34 -2.28 -4.18
CA PRO A 149 4.58 -1.38 -5.05
C PRO A 149 5.10 0.07 -5.08
N PHE A 150 5.97 0.47 -4.14
CA PHE A 150 6.53 1.83 -4.02
C PHE A 150 8.06 1.87 -4.22
N ILE A 151 8.68 0.73 -4.59
CA ILE A 151 10.15 0.62 -4.70
C ILE A 151 10.69 1.43 -5.88
N ASN A 152 9.93 1.50 -6.97
CA ASN A 152 10.30 2.30 -8.14
C ASN A 152 10.30 3.80 -7.77
N GLU A 153 9.31 4.22 -7.00
CA GLU A 153 9.11 5.57 -6.50
C GLU A 153 10.23 5.95 -5.55
N LEU A 154 10.60 5.09 -4.60
CA LEU A 154 11.78 5.32 -3.74
C LEU A 154 13.08 5.44 -4.54
N SER A 155 13.25 4.61 -5.56
CA SER A 155 14.42 4.67 -6.45
C SER A 155 14.47 5.98 -7.22
N GLU A 156 13.33 6.43 -7.72
CA GLU A 156 13.18 7.70 -8.44
C GLU A 156 13.38 8.90 -7.51
N MET A 157 12.82 8.86 -6.30
CA MET A 157 13.05 9.86 -5.27
C MET A 157 14.54 9.97 -4.91
N TYR A 158 15.24 8.84 -4.76
CA TYR A 158 16.68 8.83 -4.53
C TYR A 158 17.46 9.42 -5.70
N ARG A 159 17.07 9.10 -6.94
CA ARG A 159 17.65 9.67 -8.15
C ARG A 159 17.52 11.20 -8.15
N LEU A 160 16.30 11.71 -7.97
CA LEU A 160 16.01 13.14 -7.91
C LEU A 160 16.73 13.83 -6.75
N TYR A 161 16.84 13.18 -5.60
CA TYR A 161 17.57 13.71 -4.45
C TYR A 161 19.06 13.91 -4.76
N CYS A 162 19.67 12.95 -5.46
CA CYS A 162 21.07 13.01 -5.85
C CYS A 162 21.32 14.02 -6.99
N GLU A 163 20.37 14.18 -7.90
CA GLU A 163 20.50 15.08 -9.04
C GLU A 163 20.36 16.54 -8.59
N GLY A 164 21.29 17.40 -9.00
CA GLY A 164 21.39 18.80 -8.58
C GLY A 164 20.27 19.73 -9.05
N GLU A 165 19.23 19.20 -9.72
CA GLU A 165 18.23 19.98 -10.45
C GLU A 165 16.99 20.35 -9.60
N VAL A 166 16.85 19.80 -8.40
CA VAL A 166 15.74 20.13 -7.48
C VAL A 166 16.10 21.28 -6.54
N SER A 167 15.11 22.08 -6.17
CA SER A 167 15.25 23.12 -5.15
C SER A 167 15.64 22.50 -3.80
N ALA A 168 16.16 23.33 -2.90
CA ALA A 168 16.61 22.86 -1.60
C ALA A 168 15.43 22.37 -0.72
N GLU A 169 14.23 22.95 -0.90
CA GLU A 169 13.00 22.51 -0.27
C GLU A 169 12.52 21.16 -0.82
N GLU A 170 12.47 21.00 -2.15
CA GLU A 170 12.14 19.71 -2.78
C GLU A 170 13.12 18.61 -2.37
N ARG A 171 14.43 18.93 -2.29
CA ARG A 171 15.45 18.00 -1.81
C ARG A 171 15.20 17.58 -0.36
N ALA A 172 14.77 18.49 0.51
CA ALA A 172 14.45 18.16 1.89
C ALA A 172 13.21 17.24 2.00
N VAL A 173 12.18 17.50 1.18
CA VAL A 173 10.97 16.67 1.09
C VAL A 173 11.28 15.27 0.53
N LEU A 174 12.12 15.17 -0.51
CA LEU A 174 12.61 13.89 -1.00
C LEU A 174 13.42 13.15 0.06
N GLY A 175 14.31 13.88 0.75
CA GLY A 175 15.16 13.34 1.80
C GLY A 175 14.36 12.81 2.99
N SER A 176 13.20 13.40 3.29
CA SER A 176 12.37 12.95 4.41
C SER A 176 11.78 11.56 4.19
N GLY A 177 11.26 11.30 2.98
CA GLY A 177 10.77 9.97 2.61
C GLY A 177 11.88 8.91 2.57
N LEU A 178 13.06 9.28 2.06
CA LEU A 178 14.22 8.37 2.03
C LEU A 178 14.71 8.05 3.45
N LEU A 179 14.80 9.04 4.33
CA LEU A 179 15.19 8.84 5.73
C LEU A 179 14.13 8.06 6.50
N TYR A 180 12.85 8.29 6.23
CA TYR A 180 11.78 7.49 6.79
C TYR A 180 11.97 6.01 6.45
N PHE A 181 12.14 5.70 5.16
CA PHE A 181 12.38 4.32 4.71
C PHE A 181 13.64 3.68 5.31
N ILE A 182 14.72 4.45 5.48
CA ILE A 182 16.00 3.94 5.99
C ILE A 182 15.97 3.73 7.51
N LEU A 183 15.46 4.72 8.25
CA LEU A 183 15.64 4.85 9.69
C LEU A 183 14.40 4.52 10.51
N SER A 184 13.21 4.63 9.93
CA SER A 184 11.97 4.42 10.69
C SER A 184 11.84 2.97 11.12
N THR A 185 11.37 2.79 12.35
CA THR A 185 10.89 1.52 12.87
C THR A 185 9.43 1.38 12.45
N ASP A 186 9.05 0.26 11.83
CA ASP A 186 7.69 -0.06 11.34
C ASP A 186 6.59 0.59 12.20
N ILE A 187 6.06 1.75 11.75
CA ILE A 187 5.09 2.54 12.52
C ILE A 187 3.76 1.78 12.60
N ILE A 188 3.51 0.99 11.57
CA ILE A 188 2.41 0.03 11.49
C ILE A 188 2.98 -1.36 11.84
N PRO A 189 2.60 -1.95 12.99
CA PRO A 189 3.09 -3.26 13.37
C PRO A 189 2.57 -4.38 12.45
N ASP A 190 3.43 -5.38 12.17
CA ASP A 190 3.15 -6.55 11.32
C ASP A 190 1.87 -7.33 11.66
N TYR A 191 1.38 -7.25 12.90
CA TYR A 191 0.15 -7.94 13.32
C TYR A 191 -1.13 -7.24 12.85
N VAL A 192 -1.04 -6.01 12.32
CA VAL A 192 -2.18 -5.24 11.82
C VAL A 192 -2.46 -5.57 10.34
N PHE A 193 -1.45 -6.01 9.57
CA PHE A 193 -1.60 -6.42 8.17
C PHE A 193 -0.40 -7.26 7.69
N PRO A 194 -0.56 -8.32 6.86
CA PRO A 194 0.53 -9.25 6.51
C PRO A 194 1.63 -8.71 5.57
N PHE A 195 1.68 -7.40 5.33
CA PHE A 195 2.68 -6.76 4.47
C PHE A 195 3.37 -5.63 5.25
N GLY A 196 4.60 -5.86 5.69
CA GLY A 196 5.42 -4.92 6.47
C GLY A 196 6.01 -3.76 5.65
N TYR A 197 5.21 -3.18 4.74
CA TYR A 197 5.63 -2.09 3.85
C TYR A 197 4.55 -1.01 3.65
N LEU A 198 3.51 -1.07 4.48
CA LEU A 198 2.32 -0.26 4.32
C LEU A 198 2.56 1.20 4.72
N ASP A 199 3.32 1.41 5.79
CA ASP A 199 3.68 2.73 6.26
C ASP A 199 4.66 3.42 5.30
N ASP A 200 5.59 2.67 4.70
CA ASP A 200 6.46 3.17 3.64
C ASP A 200 5.67 3.65 2.40
N ALA A 201 4.66 2.89 1.97
CA ALA A 201 3.81 3.31 0.85
C ALA A 201 3.04 4.61 1.14
N ILE A 202 2.52 4.76 2.36
CA ILE A 202 1.84 5.98 2.80
C ILE A 202 2.84 7.14 2.86
N ALA A 203 4.05 6.91 3.40
CA ALA A 203 5.10 7.93 3.48
C ALA A 203 5.52 8.44 2.09
N VAL A 204 5.73 7.52 1.14
CA VAL A 204 6.04 7.87 -0.27
C VAL A 204 4.91 8.70 -0.88
N HIS A 205 3.65 8.30 -0.70
CA HIS A 205 2.51 9.06 -1.22
C HIS A 205 2.45 10.49 -0.66
N LEU A 206 2.62 10.66 0.66
CA LEU A 206 2.62 11.97 1.30
C LEU A 206 3.74 12.88 0.76
N VAL A 207 4.93 12.30 0.53
CA VAL A 207 6.07 13.01 -0.05
C VAL A 207 5.78 13.45 -1.50
N LEU A 208 5.28 12.56 -2.35
CA LEU A 208 4.95 12.87 -3.75
C LEU A 208 3.84 13.93 -3.87
N ARG A 209 2.84 13.87 -2.99
CA ARG A 209 1.79 14.88 -2.89
C ARG A 209 2.38 16.24 -2.54
N ARG A 210 3.24 16.30 -1.51
CA ARG A 210 3.89 17.55 -1.08
C ARG A 210 4.81 18.14 -2.15
N LEU A 211 5.52 17.31 -2.90
CA LEU A 211 6.30 17.75 -4.07
C LEU A 211 5.42 18.35 -5.17
N SER A 212 4.26 17.76 -5.42
CA SER A 212 3.28 18.30 -6.38
C SER A 212 2.71 19.64 -5.93
N GLU A 213 2.45 19.80 -4.62
CA GLU A 213 2.01 21.06 -4.03
C GLU A 213 3.06 22.17 -4.18
N ILE A 214 4.35 21.85 -3.98
CA ILE A 214 5.47 22.79 -4.20
C ILE A 214 5.56 23.22 -5.67
N LYS A 215 5.48 22.27 -6.61
CA LYS A 215 5.54 22.54 -8.07
C LYS A 215 4.30 23.24 -8.61
N GLY A 216 3.15 23.08 -7.96
CA GLY A 216 1.87 23.68 -8.33
C GLY A 216 1.60 25.04 -7.70
N ALA A 217 2.45 25.53 -6.79
CA ALA A 217 2.32 26.86 -6.23
C ALA A 217 2.62 27.93 -7.31
N PRO A 218 1.68 28.84 -7.62
CA PRO A 218 1.99 29.95 -8.51
C PRO A 218 3.09 30.82 -7.87
N SER A 219 4.12 31.10 -8.66
CA SER A 219 5.18 32.07 -8.39
C SER A 219 4.57 33.45 -8.15
N GLU A 220 4.12 33.75 -6.93
CA GLU A 220 3.89 35.13 -6.48
C GLU A 220 5.22 35.75 -6.06
N ALA A 221 6.03 36.08 -7.07
CA ALA A 221 7.07 37.09 -6.99
C ALA A 221 7.49 37.44 -8.41
N GLU A 222 6.92 38.51 -8.96
CA GLU A 222 7.65 39.58 -9.67
C GLU A 222 6.66 40.67 -10.15
N ASP A 223 6.99 41.91 -9.75
CA ASP A 223 6.41 43.25 -10.00
C ASP A 223 5.07 43.70 -9.35
#